data_AF-A0A183DX25-F1
#
_entry.id   AF-A0A183DX25-F1
#
_cell.length_a   1.000
_cell.length_b   1.000
_cell.length_c   1.000
_cell.angle_alpha   90.00
_cell.angle_beta   90.00
_cell.angle_gamma   90.00
#
_symmetry.space_group_name_H-M   'P 1'
#
loop_
_entity.id
_entity.type
_entity.pdbx_description
1 polymer ?
#
loop_
_entity_poly.entity_id
_entity_poly.type
_entity_poly.pdbx_seq_one_letter_code
_entity_poly.pdbx_strand_id
1 'polypeptide(L)'
;MCSAITSKQQETSAPTVPPKPPKGLVRIGFYEVESTIGKGNHTLVKLARHRITKTEVAIKIVDKTRLDDENLAKVYREIEVLKRLSHPHIIRLYQV
;
A
#
# COMPACT_ATOMS: atom_id res chain seq x y z
N MET A 1 -50.77 34.21 8.52
CA MET A 1 -50.78 34.03 9.99
C MET A 1 -50.37 32.59 10.28
N CYS A 2 -49.18 32.40 10.87
CA CYS A 2 -48.68 31.17 11.55
C CYS A 2 -48.53 29.87 10.72
N SER A 3 -47.55 28.99 10.89
CA SER A 3 -46.33 28.94 11.71
C SER A 3 -45.47 27.77 11.20
N ALA A 4 -44.15 27.86 11.43
CA ALA A 4 -43.16 26.83 11.13
C ALA A 4 -43.41 25.49 11.87
N ILE A 5 -43.03 24.37 11.25
CA ILE A 5 -42.40 23.25 11.95
C ILE A 5 -41.29 22.63 11.09
N THR A 6 -40.18 22.39 11.78
CA THR A 6 -38.91 21.83 11.34
C THR A 6 -39.02 20.31 11.22
N SER A 7 -38.27 19.68 10.30
CA SER A 7 -37.79 18.30 10.44
C SER A 7 -36.52 18.09 9.61
N LYS A 8 -35.41 17.98 10.35
CA LYS A 8 -34.09 17.52 9.90
C LYS A 8 -34.19 16.05 9.43
N GLN A 9 -33.43 15.69 8.39
CA GLN A 9 -32.22 14.83 8.44
C GLN A 9 -31.94 14.31 7.03
N GLN A 10 -30.91 14.86 6.38
CA GLN A 10 -30.37 14.35 5.12
C GLN A 10 -28.90 13.97 5.35
N GLU A 11 -28.62 12.72 5.01
CA GLU A 11 -27.35 12.02 4.78
C GLU A 11 -26.07 12.54 5.44
N THR A 12 -25.50 11.68 6.28
CA THR A 12 -24.13 11.75 6.77
C THR A 12 -23.15 11.67 5.59
N SER A 13 -22.78 12.81 5.02
CA SER A 13 -21.68 12.92 4.08
C SER A 13 -20.39 12.53 4.80
N ALA A 14 -19.76 11.45 4.31
CA ALA A 14 -18.48 10.93 4.76
C ALA A 14 -17.44 12.04 5.00
N PRO A 15 -16.54 11.90 5.99
CA PRO A 15 -15.59 12.95 6.31
C PRO A 15 -14.66 13.21 5.12
N THR A 16 -14.81 14.40 4.52
CA THR A 16 -13.86 15.00 3.59
C THR A 16 -12.53 15.18 4.33
N VAL A 17 -11.66 14.19 4.28
CA VAL A 17 -10.30 14.30 4.84
C VAL A 17 -9.59 15.41 4.04
N PRO A 18 -9.21 16.53 4.68
CA PRO A 18 -8.47 17.58 3.98
C PRO A 18 -7.15 16.99 3.45
N PRO A 19 -6.72 17.33 2.22
CA PRO A 19 -5.47 16.82 1.69
C PRO A 19 -4.32 17.28 2.58
N LYS A 20 -3.81 16.36 3.41
CA LYS A 20 -2.64 16.60 4.25
C LYS A 20 -1.49 16.99 3.31
N PRO A 21 -0.73 18.06 3.63
CA PRO A 21 0.38 18.49 2.78
C PRO A 21 1.32 17.31 2.56
N PRO A 22 1.75 17.05 1.31
CA PRO A 22 2.49 15.84 0.98
C PRO A 22 3.83 15.86 1.73
N LYS A 23 3.96 14.97 2.71
CA LYS A 23 5.26 14.50 3.17
C LYS A 23 5.97 13.98 1.92
N GLY A 24 7.12 14.56 1.56
CA GLY A 24 7.80 14.34 0.27
C GLY A 24 7.65 12.90 -0.21
N LEU A 25 6.80 12.70 -1.20
CA LEU A 25 6.46 11.37 -1.71
C LEU A 25 7.71 10.80 -2.36
N VAL A 26 8.23 9.71 -1.77
CA VAL A 26 9.36 8.99 -2.34
C VAL A 26 8.85 8.29 -3.61
N ARG A 27 9.56 8.46 -4.72
CA ARG A 27 9.19 7.90 -6.01
C ARG A 27 10.13 6.77 -6.39
N ILE A 28 9.56 5.65 -6.81
CA ILE A 28 10.31 4.49 -7.31
C ILE A 28 9.72 4.13 -8.67
N GLY A 29 10.42 4.50 -9.75
CA GLY A 29 9.93 4.33 -11.12
C GLY A 29 8.55 4.99 -11.33
N PHE A 30 7.55 4.18 -11.71
CA PHE A 30 6.17 4.63 -11.92
C PHE A 30 5.27 4.56 -10.67
N TYR A 31 5.84 4.23 -9.51
CA TYR A 31 5.11 4.09 -8.25
C TYR A 31 5.38 5.28 -7.32
N GLU A 32 4.30 5.88 -6.84
CA GLU A 32 4.33 6.87 -5.76
C GLU A 32 4.21 6.14 -4.43
N VAL A 33 5.28 6.18 -3.62
CA VAL A 33 5.32 5.49 -2.33
C VAL A 33 4.68 6.36 -1.27
N GLU A 34 3.73 5.78 -0.55
CA GLU A 34 2.93 6.43 0.47
C GLU A 34 3.41 6.00 1.88
N SER A 35 2.49 5.55 2.72
CA SER A 35 2.75 5.17 4.10
C SER A 35 3.32 3.75 4.22
N THR A 36 3.98 3.48 5.35
CA THR A 36 4.36 2.11 5.72
C THR A 36 3.13 1.39 6.25
N ILE A 37 2.82 0.23 5.66
CA ILE A 37 1.71 -0.63 6.08
C ILE A 37 2.17 -1.82 6.92
N GLY A 38 3.46 -2.17 6.86
CA GLY A 38 4.00 -3.28 7.64
C GLY A 38 5.48 -3.09 7.97
N LYS A 39 5.86 -3.56 9.16
CA LYS A 39 7.25 -3.61 9.63
C LYS A 39 7.55 -5.04 10.06
N GLY A 40 8.47 -5.70 9.37
CA GLY A 40 9.10 -6.94 9.81
C GLY A 40 10.48 -6.65 10.42
N ASN A 41 11.23 -7.71 10.73
CA ASN A 41 12.56 -7.58 11.33
C ASN A 41 13.54 -6.87 10.38
N HIS A 42 13.75 -7.45 9.18
CA HIS A 42 14.64 -6.90 8.14
C HIS A 42 13.84 -6.51 6.89
N THR A 43 12.57 -6.18 7.07
CA THR A 43 11.65 -5.92 5.97
C THR A 43 10.71 -4.78 6.31
N LEU A 44 10.51 -3.88 5.36
CA LEU A 44 9.55 -2.79 5.45
C LEU A 44 8.57 -2.90 4.29
N VAL A 45 7.27 -2.90 4.59
CA VAL A 45 6.22 -2.92 3.56
C VAL A 45 5.59 -1.54 3.50
N LYS A 46 5.63 -0.92 2.33
CA LYS A 46 5.00 0.38 2.06
C LYS A 46 3.87 0.23 1.07
N LEU A 47 2.78 0.96 1.29
CA LEU A 47 1.77 1.17 0.28
C LEU A 47 2.35 2.09 -0.79
N ALA A 48 2.08 1.76 -2.05
CA ALA A 48 2.42 2.60 -3.18
C ALA A 48 1.30 2.56 -4.20
N ARG A 49 1.22 3.60 -5.02
CA ARG A 49 0.20 3.71 -6.06
C ARG A 49 0.86 3.88 -7.42
N HIS A 50 0.45 3.05 -8.38
CA HIS A 50 0.93 3.18 -9.75
C HIS A 50 0.35 4.45 -10.39
N ARG A 51 1.21 5.30 -10.94
CA ARG A 51 0.79 6.65 -11.38
C ARG A 51 -0.19 6.64 -12.55
N ILE A 52 -0.04 5.69 -13.46
CA ILE A 52 -0.81 5.62 -14.71
C ILE A 52 -2.11 4.84 -14.48
N THR A 53 -2.02 3.61 -13.98
CA THR A 53 -3.20 2.74 -13.79
C THR A 53 -3.98 3.05 -12.51
N LYS A 54 -3.43 3.89 -11.62
CA LYS A 54 -3.98 4.20 -10.29
C LYS A 54 -4.17 2.99 -9.38
N THR A 55 -3.57 1.85 -9.72
CA THR A 55 -3.62 0.63 -8.93
C THR A 55 -2.78 0.76 -7.68
N GLU A 56 -3.34 0.41 -6.53
CA GLU A 56 -2.62 0.32 -5.27
C GLU A 56 -1.84 -0.99 -5.19
N VAL A 57 -0.58 -0.90 -4.77
CA VAL A 57 0.35 -2.03 -4.66
C VAL A 57 1.12 -1.94 -3.35
N ALA A 58 1.58 -3.09 -2.85
CA ALA A 58 2.49 -3.15 -1.70
C ALA A 58 3.92 -3.36 -2.18
N ILE A 59 4.85 -2.54 -1.69
CA ILE A 59 6.29 -2.68 -1.95
C ILE A 59 6.96 -3.26 -0.70
N LYS A 60 7.47 -4.49 -0.81
CA LYS A 60 8.27 -5.16 0.23
C LYS A 60 9.75 -4.79 0.03
N ILE A 61 10.28 -3.98 0.92
CA ILE A 61 11.68 -3.52 0.94
C ILE A 61 12.45 -4.42 1.89
N VAL A 62 13.59 -4.95 1.44
CA VAL A 62 14.39 -5.91 2.20
C VAL A 62 15.83 -5.42 2.26
N ASP A 63 16.38 -5.25 3.46
CA ASP A 63 17.75 -4.78 3.67
C ASP A 63 18.75 -5.95 3.56
N LYS A 64 19.42 -6.06 2.40
CA LYS A 64 20.39 -7.13 2.12
C LYS A 64 21.63 -7.10 3.03
N THR A 65 21.99 -5.94 3.58
CA THR A 65 23.18 -5.78 4.44
C THR A 65 22.99 -6.33 5.84
N ARG A 66 21.74 -6.51 6.29
CA ARG A 66 21.39 -6.98 7.63
C ARG A 66 20.89 -8.43 7.63
N LEU A 67 20.97 -9.11 6.49
CA LEU A 67 20.47 -10.46 6.32
C LEU A 67 21.63 -11.46 6.34
N ASP A 68 21.47 -12.50 7.16
CA ASP A 68 22.32 -13.68 7.12
C ASP A 68 22.04 -14.52 5.86
N ASP A 69 23.00 -15.34 5.44
CA ASP A 69 22.89 -16.18 4.25
C ASP A 69 21.66 -17.08 4.24
N GLU A 70 21.27 -17.61 5.42
CA GLU A 70 20.06 -18.44 5.55
C GLU A 70 18.78 -17.64 5.27
N ASN A 71 18.71 -16.41 5.76
CA ASN A 71 17.55 -15.54 5.55
C ASN A 71 17.50 -15.01 4.11
N LEU A 72 18.66 -14.77 3.51
CA LEU A 72 18.77 -14.43 2.10
C LEU A 72 18.27 -15.57 1.20
N ALA A 73 18.63 -16.83 1.52
CA ALA A 73 18.11 -18.00 0.81
C ALA A 73 16.58 -18.13 0.91
N LYS A 74 15.99 -17.82 2.08
CA LYS A 74 14.54 -17.77 2.26
C LYS A 74 13.89 -16.70 1.36
N VAL A 75 14.48 -15.51 1.26
CA VAL A 75 13.97 -14.44 0.37
C VAL A 75 13.99 -14.89 -1.09
N TYR A 76 15.08 -15.51 -1.56
CA TYR A 76 15.13 -16.04 -2.93
C TYR A 76 14.08 -17.12 -3.18
N ARG A 77 13.87 -18.02 -2.22
CA ARG A 77 12.83 -19.05 -2.30
C ARG A 77 11.43 -18.44 -2.35
N GLU A 78 11.14 -17.43 -1.52
CA GLU A 78 9.86 -16.71 -1.57
C GLU A 78 9.60 -16.11 -2.96
N ILE A 79 10.60 -15.47 -3.55
CA ILE A 79 10.51 -14.88 -4.89
C ILE A 79 10.23 -15.97 -5.93
N GLU A 80 10.93 -17.11 -5.87
CA GLU A 80 10.74 -18.22 -6.81
C GLU A 80 9.32 -18.80 -6.73
N VAL A 81 8.79 -18.97 -5.52
CA VAL A 81 7.43 -19.45 -5.29
C VAL A 81 6.41 -18.43 -5.84
N LEU A 82 6.55 -17.15 -5.50
CA LEU A 82 5.62 -16.10 -5.95
C LEU A 82 5.65 -15.89 -7.46
N LYS A 83 6.77 -16.15 -8.14
CA LYS A 83 6.87 -16.10 -9.61
C LYS A 83 6.03 -17.17 -10.31
N ARG A 84 5.84 -18.34 -9.67
CA ARG A 84 5.08 -19.46 -10.23
C ARG A 84 3.60 -19.42 -9.87
N LEU A 85 3.22 -18.61 -8.88
CA LEU A 85 1.84 -18.50 -8.41
C LEU A 85 1.07 -17.43 -9.19
N SER A 86 0.00 -17.86 -9.86
CA SER A 86 -0.97 -16.99 -10.51
C SER A 86 -2.37 -17.48 -10.19
N HIS A 87 -2.96 -16.97 -9.11
CA HIS A 87 -4.28 -17.37 -8.64
C HIS A 87 -5.05 -16.14 -8.14
N PRO A 88 -6.37 -16.02 -8.40
CA PRO A 88 -7.16 -14.84 -8.05
C PRO A 88 -7.19 -14.52 -6.54
N HIS A 89 -6.99 -15.52 -5.69
CA HIS A 89 -6.99 -15.37 -4.23
C HIS A 89 -5.60 -15.40 -3.59
N ILE A 90 -4.52 -15.39 -4.38
CA ILE A 90 -3.14 -15.37 -3.89
C ILE A 90 -2.48 -14.08 -4.37
N ILE A 91 -1.66 -13.47 -3.51
CA ILE A 91 -0.89 -12.29 -3.88
C ILE A 91 0.02 -12.58 -5.08
N ARG A 92 0.08 -11.64 -6.02
CA ARG A 92 0.89 -11.77 -7.25
C ARG A 92 2.10 -10.85 -7.18
N LEU A 93 3.26 -11.39 -7.56
CA LEU A 93 4.46 -10.59 -7.75
C LEU A 93 4.42 -9.91 -9.12
N TYR A 94 4.47 -8.58 -9.14
CA TYR A 94 4.53 -7.81 -10.39
C TYR A 94 5.96 -7.62 -10.89
N GLN A 95 6.88 -7.28 -9.98
CA GLN A 95 8.27 -6.94 -10.29
C GLN A 95 9.17 -7.22 -9.07
N VAL A 96 10.45 -7.51 -9.30
CA VAL A 96 11.50 -7.68 -8.28
C VAL A 96 12.66 -6.73 -8.55
#